data_AF-A0A8I6SGL8-F1
#
_entry.id   AF-A0A8I6SGL8-F1
#
_cell.length_a   1.000
_cell.length_b   1.000
_cell.length_c   1.000
_cell.angle_alpha   90.00
_cell.angle_beta   90.00
_cell.angle_gamma   90.00
#
_symmetry.space_group_name_H-M   'P 1'
#
loop_
_entity.id
_entity.type
_entity.pdbx_description
1 polymer ?
#
loop_
_entity_poly.entity_id
_entity_poly.type
_entity_poly.pdbx_seq_one_letter_code
_entity_poly.pdbx_strand_id
1 'polypeptide(L)'
;MNLAIIAFVVLSGTFGLESMNETEEIVTSEPPVTATATTTESESSNTTTSKTPEYDEEEEIEIRKRAIDDVCLQCICEGASGCNRKADNCFENLCGRFRMTRLFWRDAGMPTLDTDTPRKRGAFVNCALDVNCSRRTVISYVNKYARDCNKDGLISCLDYAAIHQLGPVGCLQEKPIDPFFFHDFIGCLNRHFYKSTAHKILIGWKLFFSVFWSSVSLIT
;
A
#
# COMPACT_ATOMS: atom_id res chain seq x y z
N MET A 1 33.57 -4.39 48.74
CA MET A 1 34.52 -5.51 48.96
C MET A 1 33.72 -6.72 49.43
N ASN A 2 34.04 -7.89 48.85
CA ASN A 2 33.46 -9.24 49.01
C ASN A 2 32.11 -9.46 48.30
N LEU A 3 32.07 -9.97 47.06
CA LEU A 3 32.44 -11.31 46.53
C LEU A 3 31.71 -12.46 47.23
N ALA A 4 30.67 -12.99 46.58
CA ALA A 4 30.28 -14.39 46.67
C ALA A 4 29.69 -14.83 45.34
N ILE A 5 30.41 -15.76 44.70
CA ILE A 5 30.11 -16.46 43.48
C ILE A 5 28.99 -17.46 43.77
N ILE A 6 27.94 -17.48 42.96
CA ILE A 6 26.99 -18.59 42.92
C ILE A 6 26.92 -19.10 41.50
N ALA A 7 27.60 -20.23 41.28
CA ALA A 7 27.43 -21.11 40.15
C ALA A 7 26.14 -21.93 40.35
N PHE A 8 25.26 -21.96 39.36
CA PHE A 8 24.25 -23.02 39.25
C PHE A 8 24.12 -23.49 37.79
N VAL A 9 24.68 -24.69 37.57
CA VAL A 9 24.05 -25.83 36.90
C VAL A 9 23.60 -25.63 35.44
N VAL A 10 24.46 -26.13 34.55
CA VAL A 10 24.10 -26.66 33.23
C VAL A 10 23.24 -27.90 33.44
N LEU A 11 21.99 -27.88 32.98
CA LEU A 11 21.20 -29.09 32.75
C LEU A 11 20.93 -29.23 31.25
N SER A 12 21.64 -30.19 30.69
CA SER A 12 21.44 -30.78 29.38
C SER A 12 20.03 -31.36 29.30
N GLY A 13 19.15 -30.70 28.55
CA GLY A 13 17.84 -31.23 28.18
C GLY A 13 17.84 -31.60 26.70
N THR A 14 18.21 -32.84 26.39
CA THR A 14 17.93 -33.47 25.10
C THR A 14 16.44 -33.77 25.03
N PHE A 15 15.68 -33.02 24.23
CA PHE A 15 14.32 -33.37 23.86
C PHE A 15 14.26 -33.78 22.40
N GLY A 16 13.54 -34.89 22.19
CA GLY A 16 13.58 -35.74 21.01
C GLY A 16 13.23 -35.04 19.71
N LEU A 17 13.98 -35.42 18.69
CA LEU A 17 13.54 -35.41 17.31
C LEU A 17 12.48 -36.50 17.16
N GLU A 18 11.20 -36.13 17.13
CA GLU A 18 10.15 -37.01 16.64
C GLU A 18 9.82 -36.61 15.20
N SER A 19 10.10 -37.53 14.29
CA SER A 19 9.73 -37.48 12.88
C SER A 19 8.21 -37.47 12.73
N MET A 20 7.65 -36.49 12.02
CA MET A 20 6.34 -36.68 11.40
C MET A 20 6.53 -36.80 9.90
N ASN A 21 6.48 -38.07 9.51
CA ASN A 21 6.47 -38.60 8.17
C ASN A 21 5.23 -38.13 7.39
N GLU A 22 5.51 -37.68 6.19
CA GLU A 22 4.77 -37.79 4.94
C GLU A 22 3.59 -38.79 4.94
N THR A 23 2.39 -38.29 4.67
CA THR A 23 1.35 -39.04 3.96
C THR A 23 0.77 -38.15 2.86
N GLU A 24 0.98 -38.61 1.63
CA GLU A 24 0.48 -38.01 0.39
C GLU A 24 -1.05 -38.12 0.25
N GLU A 25 -1.60 -37.17 -0.50
CA GLU A 25 -2.97 -37.13 -1.05
C GLU A 25 -3.24 -38.29 -2.01
N ILE A 26 -4.47 -38.83 -2.03
CA ILE A 26 -5.22 -39.09 -3.28
C ILE A 26 -6.72 -38.94 -2.96
N VAL A 27 -7.29 -37.76 -3.20
CA VAL A 27 -8.75 -37.57 -3.29
C VAL A 27 -9.16 -37.65 -4.75
N THR A 28 -10.16 -38.51 -4.96
CA THR A 28 -10.73 -38.96 -6.21
C THR A 28 -11.31 -37.84 -7.08
N SER A 29 -11.03 -37.97 -8.37
CA SER A 29 -11.59 -37.25 -9.51
C SER A 29 -13.13 -37.16 -9.53
N GLU A 30 -13.64 -35.95 -9.79
CA GLU A 30 -15.02 -35.72 -10.25
C GLU A 30 -15.04 -35.21 -11.71
N PRO A 31 -16.15 -35.45 -12.45
CA PRO A 31 -16.24 -35.43 -13.92
C PRO A 31 -16.48 -34.03 -14.54
N PRO A 32 -16.41 -33.90 -15.89
CA PRO A 32 -16.35 -32.61 -16.57
C PRO A 32 -17.72 -31.95 -16.70
N VAL A 33 -17.78 -30.64 -16.42
CA VAL A 33 -18.95 -29.81 -16.68
C VAL A 33 -18.91 -29.33 -18.13
N THR A 34 -19.91 -29.76 -18.88
CA THR A 34 -20.18 -29.44 -20.29
C THR A 34 -20.40 -27.94 -20.49
N ALA A 35 -19.64 -27.34 -21.41
CA ALA A 35 -19.90 -26.02 -21.97
C ALA A 35 -21.01 -26.10 -23.02
N THR A 36 -22.02 -25.23 -22.90
CA THR A 36 -22.95 -24.95 -23.99
C THR A 36 -22.82 -23.47 -24.34
N ALA A 37 -22.36 -23.20 -25.55
CA ALA A 37 -22.37 -21.89 -26.18
C ALA A 37 -23.72 -21.71 -26.91
N THR A 38 -24.39 -20.59 -26.67
CA THR A 38 -25.47 -20.10 -27.52
C THR A 38 -25.16 -18.65 -27.88
N THR A 39 -24.87 -18.46 -29.17
CA THR A 39 -24.87 -17.20 -29.91
C THR A 39 -26.30 -16.75 -30.19
N THR A 40 -26.60 -15.47 -30.04
CA THR A 40 -27.51 -14.74 -30.92
C THR A 40 -27.20 -13.24 -30.90
N GLU A 41 -27.14 -12.66 -32.09
CA GLU A 41 -26.86 -11.27 -32.43
C GLU A 41 -28.13 -10.40 -32.45
N SER A 42 -27.90 -9.08 -32.58
CA SER A 42 -28.81 -8.00 -33.01
C SER A 42 -29.83 -7.53 -31.96
N GLU A 43 -30.16 -6.24 -31.80
CA GLU A 43 -30.04 -5.11 -32.70
C GLU A 43 -30.14 -3.78 -31.93
N SER A 44 -29.64 -2.73 -32.60
CA SER A 44 -29.65 -1.32 -32.23
C SER A 44 -31.04 -0.76 -31.92
N SER A 45 -31.15 0.10 -30.89
CA SER A 45 -32.16 1.16 -30.83
C SER A 45 -31.69 2.31 -29.95
N ASN A 46 -31.07 3.30 -30.58
CA ASN A 46 -30.89 4.64 -30.03
C ASN A 46 -32.26 5.30 -29.86
N THR A 47 -32.59 5.73 -28.64
CA THR A 47 -33.65 6.70 -28.41
C THR A 47 -33.10 7.83 -27.53
N THR A 48 -32.81 8.95 -28.19
CA THR A 48 -32.64 10.26 -27.56
C THR A 48 -33.99 10.69 -26.99
N THR A 49 -34.10 10.77 -25.67
CA THR A 49 -35.14 11.58 -25.02
C THR A 49 -34.45 12.51 -24.04
N SER A 50 -34.32 13.77 -24.45
CA SER A 50 -34.03 14.89 -23.58
C SER A 50 -35.22 15.14 -22.66
N LYS A 51 -35.05 14.93 -21.36
CA LYS A 51 -35.85 15.59 -20.34
C LYS A 51 -34.92 16.14 -19.25
N THR A 52 -35.28 17.34 -18.82
CA THR A 52 -34.73 18.20 -17.76
C THR A 52 -34.35 17.47 -16.47
N PRO A 53 -33.45 18.04 -15.64
CA PRO A 53 -32.70 17.32 -14.63
C PRO A 53 -33.61 16.88 -13.49
N GLU A 54 -33.85 15.58 -13.43
CA GLU A 54 -34.23 14.87 -12.22
C GLU A 54 -32.95 14.84 -11.37
N TYR A 55 -32.96 15.57 -10.25
CA TYR A 55 -31.91 15.49 -9.25
C TYR A 55 -32.29 14.30 -8.38
N ASP A 56 -31.76 13.13 -8.73
CA ASP A 56 -31.88 11.94 -7.91
C ASP A 56 -31.26 12.28 -6.54
N GLU A 57 -32.10 12.28 -5.50
CA GLU A 57 -31.70 12.31 -4.10
C GLU A 57 -31.03 10.96 -3.72
N GLU A 58 -29.91 10.65 -4.37
CA GLU A 58 -28.89 9.75 -3.84
C GLU A 58 -27.72 10.63 -3.36
N GLU A 59 -27.93 11.24 -2.20
CA GLU A 59 -26.87 11.84 -1.39
C GLU A 59 -25.95 10.72 -0.90
N GLU A 60 -25.07 10.21 -1.77
CA GLU A 60 -23.77 9.76 -1.27
C GLU A 60 -23.05 11.01 -0.76
N ILE A 61 -22.51 10.94 0.46
CA ILE A 61 -21.36 11.77 0.80
C ILE A 61 -20.40 11.56 -0.38
N GLU A 62 -20.21 12.56 -1.24
CA GLU A 62 -19.35 12.45 -2.42
C GLU A 62 -17.91 12.19 -1.96
N ILE A 63 -17.58 10.91 -1.77
CA ILE A 63 -16.28 10.47 -1.27
C ILE A 63 -15.27 10.80 -2.36
N ARG A 64 -14.55 11.91 -2.17
CA ARG A 64 -13.58 12.36 -3.15
C ARG A 64 -12.34 11.48 -3.05
N LYS A 65 -12.16 10.58 -4.02
CA LYS A 65 -10.95 9.79 -4.16
C LYS A 65 -9.81 10.57 -4.81
N ARG A 66 -8.68 10.71 -4.10
CA ARG A 66 -7.42 11.24 -4.66
C ARG A 66 -6.53 10.10 -5.08
N ALA A 67 -5.92 10.17 -6.26
CA ALA A 67 -4.93 9.18 -6.67
C ALA A 67 -3.75 9.16 -5.68
N ILE A 68 -3.26 7.97 -5.37
CA ILE A 68 -2.01 7.82 -4.60
C ILE A 68 -0.84 8.38 -5.41
N ASP A 69 -0.06 9.26 -4.80
CA ASP A 69 1.11 9.89 -5.41
C ASP A 69 2.43 9.34 -4.85
N ASP A 70 3.54 9.74 -5.47
CA ASP A 70 4.88 9.26 -5.09
C ASP A 70 5.27 9.64 -3.66
N VAL A 71 4.80 10.80 -3.18
CA VAL A 71 5.03 11.25 -1.80
C VAL A 71 4.33 10.31 -0.84
N CYS A 72 3.07 9.97 -1.09
CA CYS A 72 2.32 9.05 -0.27
C CYS A 72 2.97 7.66 -0.23
N LEU A 73 3.35 7.11 -1.39
CA LEU A 73 4.07 5.84 -1.47
C LEU A 73 5.38 5.86 -0.69
N GLN A 74 6.16 6.93 -0.81
CA GLN A 74 7.41 7.10 -0.08
C GLN A 74 7.17 7.12 1.43
N CYS A 75 6.15 7.82 1.90
CA CYS A 75 5.86 7.91 3.33
C CYS A 75 5.28 6.61 3.90
N ILE A 76 4.47 5.87 3.15
CA ILE A 76 4.03 4.52 3.55
C ILE A 76 5.25 3.60 3.71
N CYS A 77 6.21 3.67 2.78
CA CYS A 77 7.46 2.92 2.86
C CYS A 77 8.29 3.27 4.11
N GLU A 78 8.35 4.56 4.46
CA GLU A 78 9.01 5.02 5.68
C GLU A 78 8.32 4.53 6.94
N GLY A 79 6.99 4.59 7.02
CA GLY A 79 6.24 3.99 8.13
C GLY A 79 6.47 2.49 8.27
N ALA A 80 6.56 1.76 7.15
CA ALA A 80 6.69 0.30 7.16
C ALA A 80 8.09 -0.19 7.58
N SER A 81 9.16 0.49 7.17
CA SER A 81 10.53 -0.02 7.36
C SER A 81 11.62 1.04 7.53
N GLY A 82 11.25 2.31 7.73
CA GLY A 82 12.16 3.45 7.54
C GLY A 82 12.58 3.60 6.07
N CYS A 83 11.87 2.94 5.16
CA CYS A 83 12.17 2.84 3.74
C CYS A 83 13.62 2.42 3.45
N ASN A 84 14.20 1.63 4.35
CA ASN A 84 15.60 1.25 4.36
C ASN A 84 15.94 0.42 3.11
N ARG A 85 16.90 0.91 2.32
CA ARG A 85 17.42 0.20 1.12
C ARG A 85 18.11 -1.12 1.45
N LYS A 86 18.35 -1.42 2.73
CA LYS A 86 18.87 -2.71 3.22
C LYS A 86 17.76 -3.59 3.81
N ALA A 87 16.51 -3.12 3.86
CA ALA A 87 15.34 -3.95 4.19
C ALA A 87 14.90 -4.84 3.01
N ASP A 88 15.85 -5.16 2.11
CA ASP A 88 15.69 -6.08 0.99
C ASP A 88 15.67 -7.54 1.47
N ASN A 89 15.10 -7.81 2.64
CA ASN A 89 14.94 -9.14 3.20
C ASN A 89 13.48 -9.41 3.58
N CYS A 90 13.19 -10.69 3.77
CA CYS A 90 11.97 -11.14 4.38
C CYS A 90 12.26 -11.46 5.84
N PHE A 91 11.48 -10.87 6.74
CA PHE A 91 11.47 -11.24 8.14
C PHE A 91 10.12 -11.88 8.43
N GLU A 92 10.15 -13.16 8.85
CA GLU A 92 8.96 -14.00 8.96
C GLU A 92 8.16 -14.03 7.65
N ASN A 93 6.95 -13.45 7.65
CA ASN A 93 6.05 -13.38 6.50
C ASN A 93 6.00 -11.98 5.85
N LEU A 94 6.78 -11.03 6.33
CA LEU A 94 6.82 -9.65 5.86
C LEU A 94 8.07 -9.43 5.00
N CYS A 95 7.89 -9.09 3.73
CA CYS A 95 8.98 -8.95 2.78
C CYS A 95 9.13 -7.51 2.27
N GLY A 96 10.40 -7.13 2.11
CA GLY A 96 10.80 -5.90 1.43
C GLY A 96 10.49 -4.62 2.21
N ARG A 97 10.77 -3.49 1.57
CA ARG A 97 10.67 -2.15 2.18
C ARG A 97 9.26 -1.72 2.56
N PHE A 98 8.24 -2.35 1.98
CA PHE A 98 6.84 -2.11 2.28
C PHE A 98 6.25 -3.13 3.26
N ARG A 99 7.05 -4.04 3.83
CA ARG A 99 6.60 -5.07 4.79
C ARG A 99 5.31 -5.77 4.35
N MET A 100 5.25 -6.19 3.09
CA MET A 100 4.03 -6.83 2.56
C MET A 100 4.07 -8.35 2.78
N THR A 101 2.90 -8.95 2.94
CA THR A 101 2.74 -10.41 2.99
C THR A 101 2.45 -10.99 1.61
N ARG A 102 2.58 -12.32 1.47
CA ARG A 102 2.20 -13.01 0.23
C ARG A 102 0.71 -12.82 -0.10
N LEU A 103 -0.16 -12.75 0.92
CA LEU A 103 -1.60 -12.50 0.74
C LEU A 103 -1.86 -11.08 0.23
N PHE A 104 -1.16 -10.09 0.80
CA PHE A 104 -1.19 -8.70 0.30
C PHE A 104 -0.84 -8.64 -1.18
N TRP A 105 0.26 -9.28 -1.58
CA TRP A 105 0.69 -9.35 -2.97
C TRP A 105 -0.31 -10.07 -3.88
N ARG A 106 -0.93 -11.14 -3.38
CA ARG A 106 -1.98 -11.87 -4.11
C ARG A 106 -3.21 -11.01 -4.36
N ASP A 107 -3.66 -10.30 -3.34
CA ASP A 107 -4.83 -9.42 -3.45
C ASP A 107 -4.58 -8.23 -4.37
N ALA A 108 -3.32 -7.80 -4.50
CA ALA A 108 -2.86 -6.78 -5.44
C ALA A 108 -2.77 -7.27 -6.90
N GLY A 109 -3.14 -8.52 -7.21
CA GLY A 109 -3.11 -9.07 -8.55
C GLY A 109 -1.80 -9.79 -8.91
N MET A 110 -0.95 -10.09 -7.92
CA MET A 110 0.32 -10.82 -8.09
C MET A 110 1.24 -10.22 -9.17
N PRO A 111 1.53 -8.90 -9.16
CA PRO A 111 2.48 -8.33 -10.12
C PRO A 111 3.84 -9.02 -9.99
N THR A 112 4.52 -9.22 -11.12
CA THR A 112 5.85 -9.85 -11.14
C THR A 112 6.86 -8.96 -11.85
N LEU A 113 8.14 -9.34 -11.73
CA LEU A 113 9.17 -8.91 -12.67
C LEU A 113 8.85 -9.48 -14.06
N ASP A 114 9.35 -8.83 -15.11
CA ASP A 114 9.12 -9.23 -16.50
C ASP A 114 9.68 -10.64 -16.81
N THR A 115 10.68 -11.08 -16.05
CA THR A 115 11.32 -12.40 -16.16
C THR A 115 10.66 -13.49 -15.30
N ASP A 116 9.59 -13.15 -14.56
CA ASP A 116 8.91 -14.04 -13.62
C ASP A 116 7.45 -14.31 -14.04
N THR A 117 6.84 -15.32 -13.43
CA THR A 117 5.41 -15.61 -13.56
C THR A 117 4.75 -15.65 -12.18
N PRO A 118 3.46 -15.28 -12.04
CA PRO A 118 2.77 -15.26 -10.74
C PRO A 118 2.81 -16.60 -9.98
N ARG A 119 2.95 -17.72 -10.69
CA ARG A 119 2.98 -19.08 -10.08
C ARG A 119 4.38 -19.53 -9.66
N LYS A 120 5.44 -18.81 -10.02
CA LYS A 120 6.82 -19.17 -9.63
C LYS A 120 6.95 -19.05 -8.10
N ARG A 121 7.51 -20.08 -7.45
CA ARG A 121 7.68 -20.17 -5.98
C ARG A 121 8.31 -18.91 -5.35
N GLY A 122 9.23 -18.26 -6.06
CA GLY A 122 9.92 -17.04 -5.64
C GLY A 122 9.34 -15.71 -6.14
N ALA A 123 8.29 -15.71 -6.97
CA ALA A 123 7.78 -14.49 -7.61
C ALA A 123 7.38 -13.40 -6.61
N PHE A 124 6.71 -13.80 -5.51
CA PHE A 124 6.37 -12.89 -4.44
C PHE A 124 7.60 -12.20 -3.83
N VAL A 125 8.62 -12.98 -3.45
CA VAL A 125 9.83 -12.45 -2.81
C VAL A 125 10.57 -11.55 -3.80
N ASN A 126 10.78 -12.02 -5.03
CA ASN A 126 11.41 -11.23 -6.09
C ASN A 126 10.70 -9.87 -6.30
N CYS A 127 9.36 -9.88 -6.33
CA CYS A 127 8.58 -8.65 -6.46
C CYS A 127 8.66 -7.75 -5.22
N ALA A 128 8.58 -8.31 -4.02
CA ALA A 128 8.64 -7.56 -2.77
C ALA A 128 10.00 -6.87 -2.58
N LEU A 129 11.07 -7.47 -3.10
CA LEU A 129 12.43 -6.93 -3.05
C LEU A 129 12.74 -5.96 -4.19
N ASP A 130 11.99 -5.99 -5.29
CA ASP A 130 12.12 -5.03 -6.37
C ASP A 130 11.35 -3.73 -6.09
N VAL A 131 11.99 -2.57 -6.30
CA VAL A 131 11.40 -1.27 -6.01
C VAL A 131 10.14 -1.01 -6.85
N ASN A 132 10.17 -1.34 -8.13
CA ASN A 132 9.05 -1.03 -9.03
C ASN A 132 7.89 -2.02 -8.84
N CYS A 133 8.19 -3.30 -8.67
CA CYS A 133 7.20 -4.33 -8.45
C CYS A 133 6.50 -4.16 -7.10
N SER A 134 7.25 -3.90 -6.03
CA SER A 134 6.67 -3.63 -4.71
C SER A 134 5.79 -2.38 -4.71
N ARG A 135 6.20 -1.29 -5.39
CA ARG A 135 5.37 -0.08 -5.57
C ARG A 135 4.05 -0.39 -6.29
N ARG A 136 4.11 -1.11 -7.43
CA ARG A 136 2.90 -1.54 -8.16
C ARG A 136 1.98 -2.40 -7.28
N THR A 137 2.55 -3.24 -6.44
CA THR A 137 1.80 -4.07 -5.49
C THR A 137 1.03 -3.20 -4.49
N VAL A 138 1.70 -2.23 -3.85
CA VAL A 138 1.06 -1.33 -2.88
C VAL A 138 -0.02 -0.48 -3.54
N ILE A 139 0.27 0.11 -4.70
CA ILE A 139 -0.71 0.90 -5.47
C ILE A 139 -1.97 0.08 -5.77
N SER A 140 -1.80 -1.13 -6.29
CA SER A 140 -2.93 -1.99 -6.66
C SER A 140 -3.73 -2.41 -5.43
N TYR A 141 -3.05 -2.76 -4.34
CA TYR A 141 -3.69 -3.16 -3.09
C TYR A 141 -4.52 -2.04 -2.46
N VAL A 142 -3.93 -0.86 -2.25
CA VAL A 142 -4.64 0.25 -1.58
C VAL A 142 -5.76 0.81 -2.46
N ASN A 143 -5.62 0.76 -3.78
CA ASN A 143 -6.69 1.13 -4.70
C ASN A 143 -7.87 0.14 -4.67
N LYS A 144 -7.58 -1.16 -4.55
CA LYS A 144 -8.61 -2.21 -4.46
C LYS A 144 -9.47 -2.06 -3.21
N TYR A 145 -8.87 -1.66 -2.09
CA TYR A 145 -9.55 -1.54 -0.80
C TYR A 145 -9.86 -0.09 -0.39
N ALA A 146 -9.64 0.87 -1.30
CA ALA A 146 -9.83 2.31 -1.10
C ALA A 146 -11.19 2.62 -0.47
N ARG A 147 -11.17 3.33 0.66
CA ARG A 147 -12.33 3.79 1.42
C ARG A 147 -11.89 4.90 2.36
N ASP A 148 -12.82 5.74 2.77
CA ASP A 148 -12.59 6.76 3.78
C ASP A 148 -12.55 6.10 5.17
N CYS A 149 -11.35 6.04 5.75
CA CYS A 149 -11.09 5.35 7.01
C CYS A 149 -11.24 6.25 8.21
N ASN A 150 -10.95 7.54 8.07
CA ASN A 150 -11.08 8.53 9.14
C ASN A 150 -12.41 9.29 9.09
N LYS A 151 -13.29 8.98 8.12
CA LYS A 151 -14.63 9.54 7.94
C LYS A 151 -14.59 11.05 7.70
N ASP A 152 -13.56 11.54 7.01
CA ASP A 152 -13.38 12.96 6.71
C ASP A 152 -13.98 13.42 5.36
N GLY A 153 -14.62 12.50 4.63
CA GLY A 153 -15.23 12.72 3.32
C GLY A 153 -14.26 12.59 2.15
N LEU A 154 -12.99 12.23 2.38
CA LEU A 154 -11.96 12.11 1.35
C LEU A 154 -11.26 10.76 1.44
N ILE A 155 -11.00 10.12 0.29
CA ILE A 155 -10.01 9.04 0.25
C ILE A 155 -8.66 9.68 -0.09
N SER A 156 -7.81 9.73 0.93
CA SER A 156 -6.55 10.43 0.94
C SER A 156 -5.37 9.49 1.25
N CYS A 157 -4.17 10.06 1.36
CA CYS A 157 -2.99 9.30 1.74
C CYS A 157 -3.10 8.69 3.16
N LEU A 158 -3.82 9.35 4.07
CA LEU A 158 -4.05 8.83 5.42
C LEU A 158 -4.81 7.49 5.35
N ASP A 159 -5.81 7.41 4.48
CA ASP A 159 -6.63 6.22 4.27
C ASP A 159 -5.83 5.11 3.60
N TYR A 160 -5.02 5.44 2.59
CA TYR A 160 -4.13 4.46 1.97
C TYR A 160 -3.10 3.88 2.95
N ALA A 161 -2.57 4.70 3.87
CA ALA A 161 -1.68 4.23 4.91
C ALA A 161 -2.40 3.33 5.92
N ALA A 162 -3.63 3.67 6.31
CA ALA A 162 -4.47 2.83 7.16
C ALA A 162 -4.76 1.47 6.50
N ILE A 163 -5.16 1.46 5.23
CA ILE A 163 -5.41 0.24 4.45
C ILE A 163 -4.14 -0.61 4.31
N HIS A 164 -2.98 0.02 4.11
CA HIS A 164 -1.72 -0.68 4.01
C HIS A 164 -1.39 -1.43 5.31
N GLN A 165 -1.49 -0.75 6.45
CA GLN A 165 -1.10 -1.30 7.76
C GLN A 165 -2.16 -2.25 8.35
N LEU A 166 -3.44 -1.95 8.16
CA LEU A 166 -4.55 -2.67 8.79
C LEU A 166 -5.21 -3.71 7.87
N GLY A 167 -4.85 -3.73 6.59
CA GLY A 167 -5.45 -4.60 5.59
C GLY A 167 -6.88 -4.19 5.22
N PRO A 168 -7.66 -5.10 4.61
CA PRO A 168 -8.90 -4.75 3.91
C PRO A 168 -10.07 -4.46 4.87
N VAL A 169 -10.00 -5.00 6.09
CA VAL A 169 -11.08 -4.93 7.09
C VAL A 169 -10.69 -4.16 8.35
N GLY A 170 -9.41 -3.93 8.60
CA GLY A 170 -9.01 -3.37 9.90
C GLY A 170 -9.50 -1.94 10.09
N CYS A 171 -9.58 -1.16 9.02
CA CYS A 171 -10.20 0.17 9.02
C CYS A 171 -11.72 0.12 9.28
N LEU A 172 -12.45 -0.86 8.74
CA LEU A 172 -13.88 -1.08 9.06
C LEU A 172 -14.12 -1.47 10.53
N GLN A 173 -13.14 -2.13 11.12
CA GLN A 173 -13.16 -2.58 12.51
C GLN A 173 -12.63 -1.52 13.48
N GLU A 174 -12.34 -0.30 12.98
CA GLU A 174 -11.78 0.82 13.75
C GLU A 174 -10.52 0.41 14.54
N LYS A 175 -9.72 -0.49 13.96
CA LYS A 175 -8.47 -0.93 14.58
C LYS A 175 -7.49 0.24 14.66
N PRO A 176 -6.77 0.40 15.78
CA PRO A 176 -5.74 1.42 15.88
C PRO A 176 -4.60 1.12 14.92
N ILE A 177 -4.12 2.14 14.21
CA ILE A 177 -2.88 2.06 13.44
C ILE A 177 -1.71 1.91 14.43
N ASP A 178 -0.73 1.08 14.08
CA ASP A 178 0.48 0.93 14.86
C ASP A 178 1.16 2.30 15.09
N PRO A 179 1.46 2.69 16.35
CA PRO A 179 2.01 4.01 16.65
C PRO A 179 3.37 4.28 16.02
N PHE A 180 4.23 3.26 15.87
CA PHE A 180 5.55 3.44 15.26
C PHE A 180 5.44 3.67 13.76
N PHE A 181 4.62 2.86 13.08
CA PHE A 181 4.28 3.07 11.68
C PHE A 181 3.73 4.48 11.45
N PHE A 182 2.74 4.89 12.26
CA PHE A 182 2.06 6.17 12.08
C PHE A 182 2.97 7.36 12.35
N HIS A 183 3.83 7.28 13.38
CA HIS A 183 4.80 8.32 13.71
C HIS A 183 5.74 8.60 12.52
N ASP A 184 6.36 7.55 11.96
CA ASP A 184 7.32 7.70 10.87
C ASP A 184 6.64 8.14 9.56
N PHE A 185 5.45 7.60 9.29
CA PHE A 185 4.60 7.99 8.15
C PHE A 185 4.22 9.48 8.18
N ILE A 186 3.65 9.96 9.30
CA ILE A 186 3.26 11.38 9.45
C ILE A 186 4.49 12.29 9.45
N GLY A 187 5.58 11.85 10.09
CA GLY A 187 6.87 12.56 10.05
C GLY A 187 7.34 12.77 8.61
N CYS A 188 7.25 11.75 7.76
CA CYS A 188 7.55 11.85 6.34
C CYS A 188 6.63 12.83 5.61
N LEU A 189 5.30 12.68 5.76
CA LEU A 189 4.33 13.55 5.08
C LEU A 189 4.57 15.02 5.40
N ASN A 190 4.78 15.32 6.69
CA ASN A 190 5.06 16.68 7.15
C ASN A 190 6.30 17.26 6.49
N ARG A 191 7.40 16.51 6.35
CA ARG A 191 8.62 16.99 5.67
C ARG A 191 8.34 17.37 4.21
N HIS A 192 7.46 16.66 3.53
CA HIS A 192 7.07 16.98 2.15
C HIS A 192 6.13 18.19 2.07
N PHE A 193 5.19 18.33 3.00
CA PHE A 193 4.33 19.52 3.09
C PHE A 193 5.12 20.79 3.42
N TYR A 194 6.01 20.75 4.41
CA TYR A 194 6.85 21.90 4.80
C TYR A 194 7.82 22.32 3.68
N LYS A 195 8.42 21.37 2.95
CA LYS A 195 9.27 21.69 1.79
C LYS A 195 8.50 22.37 0.66
N SER A 196 7.27 21.94 0.39
CA SER A 196 6.41 22.56 -0.62
C SER A 196 6.07 24.02 -0.26
N THR A 197 5.73 24.28 1.01
CA THR A 197 5.43 25.64 1.48
C THR A 197 6.67 26.54 1.48
N ALA A 198 7.81 26.06 1.99
CA ALA A 198 9.06 26.84 2.01
C ALA A 198 9.53 27.18 0.59
N HIS A 199 9.41 26.25 -0.35
CA HIS A 199 9.75 26.50 -1.76
C HIS A 199 8.83 27.54 -2.40
N LYS A 200 7.52 27.50 -2.11
CA LYS A 200 6.56 28.51 -2.58
C LYS A 200 6.86 29.91 -2.02
N ILE A 201 7.25 30.01 -0.74
CA ILE A 201 7.63 31.29 -0.12
C ILE A 201 8.90 31.84 -0.77
N LEU A 202 9.92 31.00 -0.97
CA LEU A 202 11.19 31.42 -1.61
C LEU A 202 11.01 31.86 -3.07
N ILE A 203 10.15 31.16 -3.84
CA ILE A 203 9.81 31.58 -5.20
C ILE A 203 9.00 32.88 -5.18
N GLY A 204 8.02 33.01 -4.27
CA GLY A 204 7.23 34.22 -4.11
C GLY A 204 8.12 35.44 -3.85
N TRP A 205 9.12 35.33 -2.97
CA TRP A 205 10.10 36.38 -2.74
C TRP A 205 10.97 36.65 -3.98
N LYS A 206 11.49 35.62 -4.66
CA LYS A 206 12.27 35.81 -5.89
C LYS A 206 11.50 36.54 -6.99
N LEU A 207 10.22 36.20 -7.17
CA LEU A 207 9.36 36.89 -8.14
C LEU A 207 9.05 38.32 -7.70
N PHE A 208 8.78 38.55 -6.41
CA PHE A 208 8.54 39.89 -5.88
C PHE A 208 9.75 40.81 -6.07
N PHE A 209 10.97 40.34 -5.77
CA PHE A 209 12.20 41.13 -5.99
C PHE A 209 12.52 41.37 -7.47
N SER A 210 12.21 40.42 -8.37
CA SER A 210 12.43 40.57 -9.82
C SER A 210 11.53 41.66 -10.45
N VAL A 211 10.26 41.70 -10.04
CA VAL A 211 9.29 42.70 -10.51
C VAL A 211 9.59 44.08 -9.92
N PHE A 212 10.06 44.12 -8.67
CA PHE A 212 10.42 45.39 -8.02
C PHE A 212 11.71 46.00 -8.57
N TRP A 213 12.72 45.20 -8.91
CA TRP A 213 13.98 45.70 -9.48
C TRP A 213 13.84 46.23 -10.92
N SER A 214 12.93 45.64 -11.71
CA SER A 214 12.69 46.09 -13.09
C SER A 214 12.00 47.46 -13.18
N SER A 215 11.32 47.89 -12.11
CA SER A 215 10.62 49.19 -12.05
C SER A 215 11.53 50.35 -11.62
N VAL A 216 12.69 50.05 -11.02
CA VAL A 216 13.63 51.08 -10.53
C VAL A 216 14.60 51.54 -11.65
N SER A 217 14.81 50.74 -12.70
CA SER A 217 15.69 51.08 -13.83
C SER A 217 15.05 51.92 -14.94
N LEU A 218 13.81 52.39 -14.78
CA LEU A 218 13.07 53.19 -15.78
C LEU A 218 12.86 54.66 -15.37
N ILE A 219 13.51 55.11 -14.29
CA ILE A 219 13.37 56.48 -13.75
C ILE A 219 14.69 57.31 -13.89
N THR A 220 15.64 56.87 -14.70
CA THR A 220 16.87 57.63 -15.03
C THR A 220 17.02 57.79 -16.52
#